data_AF-A0A117UZU1-F1
#
_entry.id   AF-A0A117UZU1-F1
#
_cell.length_a   1.000
_cell.length_b   1.000
_cell.length_c   1.000
_cell.angle_alpha   90.00
_cell.angle_beta   90.00
_cell.angle_gamma   90.00
#
_symmetry.space_group_name_H-M   'P 1'
#
loop_
_entity.id
_entity.type
_entity.pdbx_description
1 polymer ?
#
loop_
_entity_poly.entity_id
_entity_poly.type
_entity_poly.pdbx_seq_one_letter_code
_entity_poly.pdbx_strand_id
1 'polypeptide(L)'
;MQIPPTSGDWRASDLCRSTADWPFDWVAEITTVDLASRSHSFVATIRQSGVRRFDEALANVRAMARAPAMLGLLASVVHVLDMSDPEHPAFVDSAADCLDELLRHEEALRALLADFGTNVPVLALAQS
;
A
#
# COMPACT_ATOMS: atom_id res chain seq x y z
N MET A 1 -16.38 1.15 18.18
CA MET A 1 -15.35 0.61 17.26
C MET A 1 -14.34 1.72 17.02
N GLN A 2 -13.11 1.57 17.52
CA GLN A 2 -12.03 2.52 17.21
C GLN A 2 -11.50 2.17 15.83
N ILE A 3 -11.72 3.06 14.87
CA ILE A 3 -10.99 3.04 13.59
C ILE A 3 -9.56 3.44 13.95
N PRO A 4 -8.54 2.56 13.80
CA PRO A 4 -7.15 2.94 14.05
C PRO A 4 -6.77 4.04 13.07
N PRO A 5 -5.90 4.99 13.48
CA PRO A 5 -5.60 6.16 12.67
C PRO A 5 -5.00 5.71 11.34
N THR A 6 -5.69 6.01 10.23
CA THR A 6 -5.07 5.91 8.91
C THR A 6 -5.27 7.25 8.21
N SER A 7 -4.20 8.05 8.16
CA SER A 7 -3.86 8.90 7.01
C SER A 7 -2.62 9.73 7.34
N GLY A 8 -1.47 9.08 7.25
CA GLY A 8 -0.29 9.71 6.71
C GLY A 8 0.21 8.84 5.57
N ASP A 9 0.68 9.42 4.48
CA ASP A 9 1.40 8.65 3.47
C ASP A 9 2.55 7.94 4.16
N TRP A 10 2.57 6.61 4.11
CA TRP A 10 3.73 5.87 4.57
C TRP A 10 4.91 6.22 3.67
N ARG A 11 6.05 6.49 4.29
CA ARG A 11 7.30 6.83 3.63
C ARG A 11 8.36 5.84 4.06
N ALA A 12 8.99 5.23 3.07
CA ALA A 12 10.20 4.47 3.27
C ALA A 12 11.41 5.40 3.34
N SER A 13 12.33 5.12 4.25
CA SER A 13 13.69 5.65 4.19
C SER A 13 14.44 5.08 2.98
N ASP A 14 15.62 5.62 2.72
CA ASP A 14 16.55 4.99 1.79
C ASP A 14 16.90 3.57 2.25
N LEU A 15 17.06 2.67 1.29
CA LEU A 15 17.45 1.29 1.55
C LEU A 15 18.95 1.24 1.82
N CYS A 16 19.34 0.74 3.00
CA CYS A 16 20.73 0.64 3.41
C CYS A 16 21.10 -0.80 3.83
N ARG A 17 22.39 -1.07 4.02
CA ARG A 17 22.86 -2.34 4.58
C ARG A 17 22.83 -2.27 6.11
N SER A 18 22.47 -3.37 6.76
CA SER A 18 22.51 -3.48 8.23
C SER A 18 23.93 -3.43 8.80
N THR A 19 24.91 -3.88 8.01
CA THR A 19 26.33 -3.98 8.35
C THR A 19 27.19 -3.65 7.13
N ALA A 20 28.44 -3.27 7.35
CA ALA A 20 29.38 -2.94 6.27
C ALA A 20 29.82 -4.20 5.49
N ASP A 21 30.03 -5.30 6.21
CA ASP A 21 30.56 -6.55 5.69
C ASP A 21 29.48 -7.63 5.55
N TRP A 22 29.78 -8.63 4.71
CA TRP A 22 28.96 -9.82 4.56
C TRP A 22 29.06 -10.73 5.80
N PRO A 23 27.95 -11.35 6.27
CA PRO A 23 26.58 -11.20 5.80
C PRO A 23 25.91 -9.91 6.28
N PHE A 24 25.08 -9.31 5.42
CA PHE A 24 24.23 -8.15 5.75
C PHE A 24 22.78 -8.39 5.32
N ASP A 25 21.88 -7.56 5.83
CA ASP A 25 20.51 -7.43 5.36
C ASP A 25 20.29 -6.04 4.72
N TRP A 26 19.41 -5.96 3.74
CA TRP A 26 18.83 -4.70 3.29
C TRP A 26 17.79 -4.24 4.31
N VAL A 27 17.92 -2.99 4.76
CA VAL A 27 17.08 -2.41 5.81
C VAL A 27 16.52 -1.06 5.36
N ALA A 28 15.24 -0.83 5.62
CA ALA A 28 14.60 0.48 5.48
C ALA A 28 13.56 0.66 6.59
N GLU A 29 13.36 1.89 7.02
CA GLU A 29 12.31 2.24 7.98
C GLU A 29 11.07 2.73 7.24
N ILE A 30 9.89 2.33 7.73
CA ILE A 30 8.61 2.90 7.32
C ILE A 30 8.17 3.87 8.41
N THR A 31 7.91 5.10 7.99
CA THR A 31 7.34 6.15 8.84
C THR A 31 6.00 6.59 8.27
N THR A 32 5.15 7.15 9.11
CA THR A 32 3.92 7.82 8.69
C THR A 32 4.02 9.29 9.05
N VAL A 33 3.44 10.15 8.20
CA VAL A 33 3.40 11.60 8.42
C VAL A 33 1.95 12.04 8.52
N ASP A 34 1.51 12.42 9.71
CA ASP A 34 0.23 13.12 9.85
C ASP A 34 0.44 14.59 9.43
N LEU A 35 -0.11 14.97 8.28
CA LEU A 35 0.03 16.32 7.74
C LEU A 35 -0.72 17.38 8.57
N ALA A 36 -1.78 16.98 9.30
CA ALA A 36 -2.56 17.89 10.12
C ALA A 36 -1.77 18.30 11.37
N SER A 37 -1.09 17.35 12.03
CA SER A 37 -0.24 17.61 13.19
C SER A 37 1.24 17.83 12.86
N ARG A 38 1.64 17.62 11.59
CA ARG A 38 3.04 17.54 11.12
C ARG A 38 3.90 16.57 11.96
N SER A 39 3.26 15.56 12.54
CA SER A 39 3.96 14.58 13.35
C SER A 39 4.47 13.43 12.49
N HIS A 40 5.69 12.99 12.77
CA HIS A 40 6.29 11.82 12.18
C HIS A 40 6.23 10.68 13.21
N SER A 41 5.73 9.53 12.80
CA SER A 41 5.68 8.35 13.65
C SER A 41 6.33 7.15 12.97
N PHE A 42 7.09 6.39 13.73
CA PHE A 42 7.63 5.11 13.28
C PHE A 42 6.51 4.09 13.11
N VAL A 43 6.55 3.32 12.01
CA VAL A 43 5.61 2.24 11.74
C VAL A 43 6.31 0.89 11.88
N ALA A 44 7.38 0.67 11.12
CA ALA A 44 8.07 -0.60 11.08
C ALA A 44 9.49 -0.48 10.51
N THR A 45 10.32 -1.50 10.75
CA THR A 45 11.58 -1.71 10.05
C THR A 45 11.42 -2.90 9.10
N ILE A 46 11.70 -2.69 7.82
CA ILE A 46 11.71 -3.75 6.81
C ILE A 46 13.12 -4.30 6.74
N ARG A 47 13.27 -5.61 6.91
CA ARG A 47 14.54 -6.32 6.81
C ARG A 47 14.44 -7.44 5.78
N GLN A 48 15.33 -7.42 4.81
CA GLN A 48 15.40 -8.41 3.74
C GLN A 48 16.83 -8.94 3.61
N SER A 49 16.98 -10.25 3.36
CA SER A 49 18.31 -10.84 3.19
C SER A 49 19.15 -10.09 2.16
N GLY A 50 20.41 -9.82 2.48
CA GLY A 50 21.39 -9.23 1.55
C GLY A 50 21.73 -10.13 0.36
N VAL A 51 21.27 -11.40 0.34
CA VAL A 51 21.35 -12.29 -0.83
C VAL A 51 20.44 -11.76 -1.96
N ARG A 52 19.36 -11.05 -1.62
CA ARG A 52 18.49 -10.43 -2.63
C ARG A 52 19.21 -9.31 -3.35
N ARG A 53 18.86 -9.13 -4.63
CA ARG A 53 19.36 -7.98 -5.40
C ARG A 53 18.78 -6.68 -4.83
N PHE A 54 19.55 -5.60 -4.93
CA PHE A 54 19.18 -4.30 -4.39
C PHE A 54 17.88 -3.76 -4.99
N ASP A 55 17.70 -3.91 -6.30
CA ASP A 55 16.52 -3.47 -7.05
C ASP A 55 15.25 -4.21 -6.60
N GLU A 56 15.33 -5.53 -6.39
CA GLU A 56 14.23 -6.33 -5.81
C GLU A 56 13.91 -5.88 -4.38
N ALA A 57 14.93 -5.71 -3.54
CA ALA A 57 14.74 -5.27 -2.16
C ALA A 57 14.13 -3.86 -2.08
N LEU A 58 14.54 -2.94 -2.96
CA LEU A 58 14.01 -1.58 -3.04
C LEU A 58 12.56 -1.57 -3.54
N ALA A 59 12.25 -2.37 -4.55
CA ALA A 59 10.89 -2.56 -5.05
C ALA A 59 9.94 -3.03 -3.95
N ASN A 60 10.36 -4.04 -3.17
CA ASN A 60 9.56 -4.56 -2.05
C ASN A 60 9.30 -3.50 -0.98
N VAL A 61 10.31 -2.70 -0.62
CA VAL A 61 10.14 -1.61 0.36
C VAL A 61 9.18 -0.55 -0.16
N ARG A 62 9.29 -0.15 -1.44
CA ARG A 62 8.36 0.80 -2.06
C ARG A 62 6.93 0.27 -2.09
N ALA A 63 6.75 -0.99 -2.45
CA ALA A 63 5.47 -1.69 -2.40
C ALA A 63 4.84 -1.64 -0.99
N MET A 64 5.62 -1.90 0.06
CA MET A 64 5.13 -1.82 1.44
C MET A 64 4.70 -0.41 1.84
N ALA A 65 5.42 0.62 1.41
CA ALA A 65 5.04 2.02 1.66
C ALA A 65 3.72 2.42 0.97
N ARG A 66 3.25 1.66 -0.04
CA ARG A 66 1.96 1.88 -0.70
C ARG A 66 0.79 1.17 -0.03
N ALA A 67 1.03 0.31 0.95
CA ALA A 67 -0.03 -0.51 1.55
C ALA A 67 -1.24 0.29 2.07
N PRO A 68 -1.09 1.44 2.75
CA PRO A 68 -2.24 2.22 3.20
C PRO A 68 -3.05 2.80 2.04
N ALA A 69 -2.39 3.31 0.99
CA ALA A 69 -3.05 3.85 -0.18
C ALA A 69 -3.84 2.76 -0.93
N MET A 70 -3.25 1.57 -1.05
CA MET A 70 -3.91 0.40 -1.62
C MET A 70 -5.14 -0.02 -0.80
N LEU A 71 -5.00 -0.13 0.53
CA LEU A 71 -6.11 -0.47 1.41
C LEU A 71 -7.23 0.58 1.37
N GLY A 72 -6.89 1.87 1.30
CA GLY A 72 -7.86 2.96 1.18
C GLY A 72 -8.64 2.91 -0.14
N LEU A 73 -7.96 2.63 -1.25
CA LEU A 73 -8.63 2.45 -2.55
C LEU A 73 -9.51 1.21 -2.58
N LEU A 74 -9.04 0.07 -2.05
CA LEU A 74 -9.86 -1.14 -1.94
C LEU A 74 -11.10 -0.91 -1.07
N ALA A 75 -10.96 -0.24 0.07
CA ALA A 75 -12.09 0.12 0.92
C ALA A 75 -13.08 1.04 0.20
N SER A 76 -12.60 2.01 -0.59
CA SER A 76 -13.46 2.89 -1.37
C SER A 76 -14.23 2.12 -2.44
N VAL A 77 -13.57 1.23 -3.18
CA VAL A 77 -14.23 0.37 -4.18
C VAL A 77 -15.28 -0.53 -3.55
N VAL A 78 -14.95 -1.20 -2.42
CA VAL A 78 -15.92 -2.04 -1.68
C VAL A 78 -17.12 -1.22 -1.26
N HIS A 79 -16.92 0.00 -0.76
CA HIS A 79 -18.03 0.86 -0.37
C HIS A 79 -18.98 1.18 -1.55
N VAL A 80 -18.44 1.40 -2.75
CA VAL A 80 -19.29 1.64 -3.94
C VAL A 80 -20.06 0.38 -4.34
N LEU A 81 -19.44 -0.80 -4.21
CA LEU A 81 -20.12 -2.08 -4.44
C LEU A 81 -21.25 -2.29 -3.42
N ASP A 82 -21.02 -1.97 -2.15
CA ASP A 82 -22.02 -2.01 -1.09
C ASP A 82 -23.19 -1.03 -1.34
N MET A 83 -22.95 0.11 -2.00
CA MET A 83 -24.02 1.03 -2.43
C MET A 83 -24.79 0.52 -3.65
N SER A 84 -24.23 -0.44 -4.40
CA SER A 84 -24.83 -1.01 -5.61
C SER A 84 -25.67 -2.27 -5.32
N ASP A 85 -25.59 -2.84 -4.12
CA ASP A 85 -26.31 -4.04 -3.70
C ASP A 85 -27.69 -3.68 -3.10
N PRO A 86 -28.82 -4.05 -3.75
CA PRO A 86 -30.17 -3.77 -3.23
C PRO A 86 -30.47 -4.35 -1.86
N GLU A 87 -29.73 -5.39 -1.44
CA GLU A 87 -29.90 -6.03 -0.13
C GLU A 87 -29.05 -5.35 0.97
N HIS A 88 -28.13 -4.46 0.59
CA HIS A 88 -27.21 -3.84 1.53
C HIS A 88 -27.78 -2.55 2.14
N PRO A 89 -27.57 -2.27 3.45
CA PRO A 89 -28.11 -1.08 4.12
C PRO A 89 -27.64 0.28 3.56
N ALA A 90 -26.53 0.29 2.82
CA ALA A 90 -25.98 1.48 2.16
C ALA A 90 -26.47 1.67 0.72
N PHE A 91 -27.40 0.83 0.24
CA PHE A 91 -27.90 0.86 -1.14
C PHE A 91 -28.38 2.25 -1.55
N VAL A 92 -27.97 2.66 -2.76
CA VAL A 92 -28.47 3.85 -3.44
C VAL A 92 -29.05 3.41 -4.78
N ASP A 93 -30.30 3.78 -5.08
CA ASP A 93 -31.00 3.42 -6.31
C ASP A 93 -30.53 4.27 -7.52
N SER A 94 -29.22 4.22 -7.78
CA SER A 94 -28.58 4.89 -8.91
C SER A 94 -27.33 4.13 -9.36
N ALA A 95 -27.55 3.18 -10.28
CA ALA A 95 -26.46 2.42 -10.90
C ALA A 95 -25.49 3.32 -11.70
N ALA A 96 -25.96 4.45 -12.22
CA ALA A 96 -25.13 5.41 -12.94
C ALA A 96 -24.14 6.10 -11.99
N ASP A 97 -24.60 6.55 -10.82
CA ASP A 97 -23.74 7.21 -9.83
C ASP A 97 -22.70 6.22 -9.25
N CYS A 98 -23.08 4.97 -9.05
CA CYS A 98 -22.15 3.92 -8.62
C CYS A 98 -21.08 3.63 -9.68
N LEU A 99 -21.45 3.61 -10.96
CA LEU A 99 -20.50 3.41 -12.05
C LEU A 99 -19.53 4.59 -12.16
N ASP A 100 -20.02 5.83 -12.08
CA ASP A 100 -19.20 7.03 -12.14
C ASP A 100 -18.20 7.07 -10.97
N GLU A 101 -18.61 6.67 -9.78
CA GLU A 101 -17.75 6.61 -8.61
C GLU A 101 -16.68 5.50 -8.71
N LEU A 102 -17.02 4.34 -9.27
CA LEU A 102 -16.02 3.31 -9.59
C LEU A 102 -14.98 3.81 -10.61
N LEU A 103 -15.42 4.48 -11.66
CA LEU A 103 -14.55 5.04 -12.69
C LEU A 103 -13.63 6.12 -12.14
N ARG A 104 -14.07 6.89 -11.13
CA ARG A 104 -13.23 7.87 -10.43
C ARG A 104 -12.01 7.25 -9.75
N HIS A 105 -12.06 5.96 -9.41
CA HIS A 105 -10.94 5.23 -8.80
C HIS A 105 -10.01 4.55 -9.82
N GLU A 106 -10.37 4.51 -11.10
CA GLU A 106 -9.65 3.76 -12.14
C GLU A 106 -8.20 4.23 -12.30
N GLU A 107 -7.96 5.53 -12.41
CA GLU A 107 -6.62 6.09 -12.63
C GLU A 107 -5.69 5.77 -11.44
N ALA A 108 -6.21 5.87 -10.21
CA ALA A 108 -5.46 5.58 -9.01
C ALA A 108 -5.10 4.08 -8.90
N LEU A 109 -6.03 3.19 -9.28
CA LEU A 109 -5.77 1.76 -9.38
C LEU A 109 -4.72 1.45 -10.46
N ARG A 110 -4.82 2.07 -11.64
CA ARG A 110 -3.83 1.91 -12.72
C ARG A 110 -2.44 2.39 -12.29
N ALA A 111 -2.35 3.52 -11.59
CA ALA A 111 -1.10 4.05 -11.07
C ALA A 111 -0.47 3.10 -10.05
N LEU A 112 -1.25 2.57 -9.10
CA LEU A 112 -0.77 1.55 -8.17
C LEU A 112 -0.30 0.30 -8.90
N LEU A 113 -1.09 -0.22 -9.83
CA LEU A 113 -0.73 -1.41 -10.61
C LEU A 113 0.50 -1.19 -11.49
N ALA A 114 0.75 0.03 -11.99
CA ALA A 114 1.97 0.35 -12.72
C ALA A 114 3.20 0.33 -11.80
N ASP A 115 3.07 0.87 -10.57
CA ASP A 115 4.11 0.85 -9.55
C ASP A 115 4.49 -0.61 -9.16
N PHE A 116 3.50 -1.52 -9.12
CA PHE A 116 3.73 -2.96 -8.91
C PHE A 116 4.19 -3.69 -10.17
N GLY A 117 3.60 -3.39 -11.33
CA GLY A 117 3.80 -4.06 -12.61
C GLY A 117 5.18 -3.80 -13.25
N THR A 118 5.81 -2.69 -12.90
CA THR A 118 7.24 -2.45 -13.20
C THR A 118 8.19 -3.19 -12.24
N ASN A 119 7.65 -3.92 -11.24
CA ASN A 119 8.38 -4.47 -10.09
C ASN A 119 7.89 -5.86 -9.59
N VAL A 120 7.20 -6.68 -10.39
CA VAL A 120 6.74 -8.02 -9.96
C VAL A 120 7.92 -9.02 -10.05
N PRO A 121 8.24 -9.75 -8.96
CA PRO A 121 7.31 -10.69 -8.33
C PRO A 121 6.84 -10.26 -6.94
N VAL A 122 5.56 -9.87 -6.88
CA VAL A 122 4.72 -9.83 -5.69
C VAL A 122 4.62 -11.26 -5.17
N LEU A 123 5.60 -11.68 -4.37
CA LEU A 123 5.72 -13.00 -3.74
C LEU A 123 5.80 -14.18 -4.75
N ALA A 124 6.78 -15.05 -4.54
CA ALA A 124 6.58 -16.47 -4.80
C ALA A 124 5.47 -16.98 -3.84
N LEU A 125 4.21 -16.61 -4.11
CA LEU A 125 3.04 -17.21 -3.48
C LEU A 125 2.97 -18.65 -4.01
N ALA A 126 3.21 -19.61 -3.12
CA ALA A 126 3.19 -21.06 -3.31
C ALA A 126 4.51 -21.74 -3.72
N GLN A 127 5.51 -21.77 -2.82
CA GLN A 127 6.39 -22.96 -2.68
C GLN A 127 6.76 -23.20 -1.20
N SER A 128 5.88 -23.91 -0.50
CA SER A 128 6.21 -24.89 0.54
C SER A 128 5.03 -25.83 0.72
#